data_AF-B0MRS3-F1
#
_entry.id   AF-B0MRS3-F1
#
_cell.length_a   1.000
_cell.length_b   1.000
_cell.length_c   1.000
_cell.angle_alpha   90.00
_cell.angle_beta   90.00
_cell.angle_gamma   90.00
#
_symmetry.space_group_name_H-M   'P 1'
#
loop_
_entity.id
_entity.type
_entity.pdbx_description
1 polymer ?
#
loop_
_entity_poly.entity_id
_entity_poly.type
_entity_poly.pdbx_seq_one_letter_code
_entity_poly.pdbx_strand_id
1 'polypeptide(L)'
;MTSLSSSASTSAKTVNNNAQKNISVSVCEKNALTAVNGHKKRKQGRLRDFCIVFLSVVIAFCTGIMLFCGYAMTQMNQNRPNRPSTEVQSSLTATEIKPVPRIISVSVAEELNADFTRNVAIECRNEDGTTDGLYYSYNGDNDRKRLEGGKAELALPKGSYIITVTNDSGKAVQSDEFTINVDAVTKITIDKTDTYMNVGMTGTLTTAFETIGNPTDSEKSVKWNSSAPKTVSVKDGVITALKAGTATITASVSDSISDSIEITVTDLLRAPKITATKPLLQPGQYSEAEGSMIDAVLESRVNTAGYGTRAGVVAAARFIPLEFNYKIPYFYENGRLDPQPERPYCDGEGRFYHKGLYLTHSKFDILDKKGILFGPATWGEPLTNWEDAFGLIPGAKYANGMTCSGFVSWCLYNGGVPLGDVGAGDTPGYDDEYSDFGERVWLDEEVMRSGILQVGDLIGCDGHIAIIAGFDENNIYIAEALGKGIVMEVRERYREVWQCGDYTYAMLMGDIYAKHNGEGNVTEMWKDYSAENNQ
;
A
#
# COMPACT_ATOMS: atom_id res chain seq x y z
N MET A 1 -32.95 -36.14 -58.76
CA MET A 1 -32.67 -37.45 -59.39
C MET A 1 -31.32 -37.94 -58.90
N THR A 2 -31.32 -39.15 -58.32
CA THR A 2 -30.24 -40.14 -58.07
C THR A 2 -29.06 -39.74 -57.15
N SER A 3 -29.01 -40.14 -55.86
CA SER A 3 -28.84 -41.47 -55.21
C SER A 3 -27.37 -41.96 -55.23
N LEU A 4 -26.67 -42.22 -54.13
CA LEU A 4 -26.75 -43.36 -53.17
C LEU A 4 -25.83 -43.02 -51.96
N SER A 5 -26.26 -43.01 -50.70
CA SER A 5 -26.40 -44.11 -49.71
C SER A 5 -25.13 -44.94 -49.40
N SER A 6 -24.64 -44.84 -48.15
CA SER A 6 -24.34 -46.02 -47.33
C SER A 6 -24.33 -45.67 -45.83
N SER A 7 -25.13 -46.45 -45.10
CA SER A 7 -25.29 -46.50 -43.66
C SER A 7 -24.50 -47.68 -43.09
N ALA A 8 -23.91 -47.54 -41.90
CA ALA A 8 -23.55 -48.67 -41.06
C ALA A 8 -23.75 -48.32 -39.59
N SER A 9 -24.78 -48.91 -39.00
CA SER A 9 -25.08 -49.02 -37.59
C SER A 9 -24.49 -50.31 -37.02
N THR A 10 -23.90 -50.26 -35.83
CA THR A 10 -23.77 -51.45 -34.96
C THR A 10 -23.91 -51.07 -33.49
N SER A 11 -24.44 -52.01 -32.74
CA SER A 11 -25.22 -51.90 -31.51
C SER A 11 -24.41 -51.90 -30.20
N ALA A 12 -24.96 -51.15 -29.24
CA ALA A 12 -25.18 -51.46 -27.82
C ALA A 12 -24.40 -52.61 -27.15
N LYS A 13 -23.79 -52.29 -26.00
CA LYS A 13 -23.74 -53.17 -24.82
C LYS A 13 -23.85 -52.36 -23.54
N THR A 14 -25.03 -52.45 -22.93
CA THR A 14 -25.34 -52.04 -21.56
C THR A 14 -24.78 -53.08 -20.60
N VAL A 15 -24.08 -52.65 -19.54
CA VAL A 15 -23.87 -53.46 -18.34
C VAL A 15 -24.18 -52.60 -17.12
N ASN A 16 -25.35 -52.85 -16.53
CA ASN A 16 -25.68 -52.49 -15.16
C ASN A 16 -24.85 -53.36 -14.21
N ASN A 17 -24.36 -52.78 -13.11
CA ASN A 17 -24.23 -53.51 -11.85
C ASN A 17 -24.46 -52.57 -10.67
N ASN A 18 -25.64 -52.73 -10.08
CA ASN A 18 -25.99 -52.29 -8.73
C ASN A 18 -25.23 -53.15 -7.71
N ALA A 19 -24.62 -52.50 -6.72
CA ALA A 19 -24.38 -53.12 -5.41
C ALA A 19 -24.42 -52.06 -4.30
N GLN A 20 -25.62 -51.88 -3.73
CA GLN A 20 -25.78 -51.41 -2.36
C GLN A 20 -25.36 -52.55 -1.40
N LYS A 21 -24.53 -52.25 -0.39
CA LYS A 21 -24.83 -52.56 1.01
C LYS A 21 -23.79 -52.04 2.01
N ASN A 22 -24.35 -51.37 3.02
CA ASN A 22 -24.03 -51.43 4.46
C ASN A 22 -22.77 -50.77 5.03
N ILE A 23 -23.01 -49.58 5.59
CA ILE A 23 -22.85 -49.19 7.01
C ILE A 23 -22.00 -50.14 7.88
N SER A 24 -20.93 -49.59 8.47
CA SER A 24 -20.60 -49.80 9.88
C SER A 24 -19.80 -48.62 10.44
N VAL A 25 -20.42 -47.91 11.39
CA VAL A 25 -19.79 -46.96 12.31
C VAL A 25 -18.96 -47.76 13.31
N SER A 26 -17.72 -47.34 13.57
CA SER A 26 -16.96 -47.78 14.75
C SER A 26 -16.08 -46.65 15.26
N VAL A 27 -16.50 -46.08 16.37
CA VAL A 27 -15.70 -45.26 17.29
C VAL A 27 -14.70 -46.16 18.00
N CYS A 28 -13.41 -45.81 18.01
CA CYS A 28 -12.56 -46.10 19.16
C CYS A 28 -11.33 -45.18 19.21
N GLU A 29 -11.12 -44.60 20.38
CA GLU A 29 -10.00 -43.76 20.78
C GLU A 29 -8.69 -44.54 21.04
N LYS A 30 -7.58 -43.81 20.88
CA LYS A 30 -6.31 -43.83 21.66
C LYS A 30 -5.38 -45.05 21.57
N ASN A 31 -4.20 -44.81 20.98
CA ASN A 31 -2.86 -44.79 21.62
C ASN A 31 -1.79 -44.65 20.51
N ALA A 32 -1.03 -43.56 20.40
CA ALA A 32 0.17 -43.17 21.17
C ALA A 32 1.49 -43.68 20.55
N LEU A 33 2.50 -42.77 20.52
CA LEU A 33 3.90 -42.87 20.05
C LEU A 33 4.08 -42.65 18.53
N THR A 34 4.98 -41.80 18.01
CA THR A 34 6.11 -41.04 18.55
C THR A 34 6.51 -40.03 17.46
N ALA A 35 6.55 -38.73 17.77
CA ALA A 35 7.11 -37.73 16.86
C ALA A 35 8.38 -37.12 17.46
N VAL A 36 9.42 -37.12 16.63
CA VAL A 36 10.80 -36.68 16.92
C VAL A 36 10.88 -35.16 17.01
N ASN A 37 11.64 -34.70 18.01
CA ASN A 37 11.87 -33.31 18.40
C ASN A 37 12.52 -32.45 17.29
N GLY A 38 11.93 -31.29 17.02
CA GLY A 38 12.57 -30.13 16.39
C GLY A 38 12.33 -28.87 17.23
N HIS A 39 13.39 -28.35 17.86
CA HIS A 39 13.36 -27.30 18.88
C HIS A 39 12.82 -25.94 18.39
N LYS A 40 11.77 -25.41 19.04
CA LYS A 40 11.51 -23.96 19.17
C LYS A 40 11.66 -23.54 20.64
N LYS A 41 12.76 -22.85 20.96
CA LYS A 41 12.98 -22.20 22.28
C LYS A 41 12.17 -20.92 22.37
N ARG A 42 11.16 -20.91 23.24
CA ARG A 42 10.43 -19.72 23.70
C ARG A 42 11.22 -19.10 24.86
N LYS A 43 11.79 -17.90 24.68
CA LYS A 43 12.44 -17.13 25.77
C LYS A 43 11.37 -16.48 26.64
N GLN A 44 10.94 -17.15 27.69
CA GLN A 44 10.10 -16.57 28.74
C GLN A 44 10.61 -17.07 30.10
N GLY A 45 11.67 -16.41 30.61
CA GLY A 45 12.34 -16.85 31.84
C GLY A 45 13.61 -16.08 32.19
N ARG A 46 13.71 -14.79 31.86
CA ARG A 46 14.89 -13.97 32.25
C ARG A 46 14.55 -12.56 32.75
N LEU A 47 13.29 -12.15 32.72
CA LEU A 47 12.87 -10.82 33.19
C LEU A 47 12.38 -10.83 34.65
N ARG A 48 11.82 -11.96 35.12
CA ARG A 48 11.23 -12.05 36.47
C ARG A 48 12.28 -12.17 37.58
N ASP A 49 13.40 -12.84 37.31
CA ASP A 49 14.48 -12.98 38.29
C ASP A 49 15.36 -11.73 38.39
N PHE A 50 15.40 -10.90 37.33
CA PHE A 50 16.16 -9.64 37.35
C PHE A 50 15.45 -8.56 38.19
N CYS A 51 14.12 -8.52 38.17
CA CYS A 51 13.33 -7.57 38.97
C CYS A 51 13.35 -7.89 40.47
N ILE A 52 13.45 -9.16 40.86
CA ILE A 52 13.48 -9.55 42.28
C ILE A 52 14.84 -9.22 42.91
N VAL A 53 15.95 -9.41 42.18
CA VAL A 53 17.30 -9.07 42.68
C VAL A 53 17.49 -7.55 42.79
N PHE A 54 16.91 -6.75 41.88
CA PHE A 54 17.02 -5.28 41.93
C PHE A 54 16.22 -4.66 43.07
N LEU A 55 15.04 -5.22 43.40
CA LEU A 55 14.22 -4.72 44.51
C LEU A 55 14.85 -5.00 45.88
N SER A 56 15.58 -6.12 46.04
CA SER A 56 16.32 -6.43 47.27
C SER A 56 17.54 -5.55 47.53
N VAL A 57 18.20 -5.03 46.47
CA VAL A 57 19.38 -4.14 46.62
C VAL A 57 18.96 -2.71 47.03
N VAL A 58 17.80 -2.25 46.56
CA VAL A 58 17.28 -0.91 46.90
C VAL A 58 16.78 -0.84 48.35
N ILE A 59 16.14 -1.91 48.85
CA ILE A 59 15.66 -1.96 50.24
C ILE A 59 16.84 -2.00 51.24
N ALA A 60 17.94 -2.67 50.90
CA ALA A 60 19.14 -2.71 51.74
C ALA A 60 19.89 -1.34 51.81
N PHE A 61 19.83 -0.53 50.75
CA PHE A 61 20.43 0.80 50.73
C PHE A 61 19.65 1.82 51.56
N CYS A 62 18.31 1.71 51.58
CA CYS A 62 17.45 2.60 52.38
C CYS A 62 17.55 2.34 53.89
N THR A 63 17.82 1.10 54.33
CA THR A 63 18.01 0.80 55.76
C THR A 63 19.40 1.19 56.30
N GLY A 64 20.42 1.31 55.44
CA GLY A 64 21.77 1.71 55.83
C GLY A 64 21.95 3.21 56.07
N ILE A 65 21.21 4.06 55.34
CA ILE A 65 21.29 5.52 55.47
C ILE A 65 20.58 6.01 56.75
N MET A 66 19.52 5.33 57.18
CA MET A 66 18.78 5.69 58.40
C MET A 66 19.54 5.39 59.70
N LEU A 67 20.55 4.51 59.70
CA LEU A 67 21.37 4.22 60.90
C LEU A 67 22.55 5.20 61.09
N PHE A 68 22.97 5.92 60.05
CA PHE A 68 24.11 6.87 60.15
C PHE A 68 23.67 8.25 60.66
N CYS A 69 22.43 8.68 60.38
CA CYS A 69 21.89 9.95 60.87
C CYS A 69 21.49 9.91 62.36
N GLY A 70 21.22 8.72 62.91
CA GLY A 70 20.88 8.55 64.33
C GLY A 70 22.07 8.59 65.30
N TYR A 71 23.28 8.25 64.84
CA TYR A 71 24.48 8.17 65.69
C TYR A 71 25.26 9.50 65.80
N ALA A 72 25.06 10.42 64.84
CA ALA A 72 25.71 11.74 64.83
C ALA A 72 25.05 12.79 65.74
N MET A 73 23.83 12.52 66.24
CA MET A 73 23.06 13.45 67.09
C MET A 73 23.20 13.18 68.60
N THR A 74 23.96 12.15 69.01
CA THR A 74 24.12 11.75 70.43
C THR A 74 25.50 12.03 71.05
N GLN A 75 26.41 12.73 70.36
CA GLN A 75 27.76 13.05 70.89
C GLN A 75 28.12 14.54 70.92
N MET A 76 27.12 15.43 70.93
CA MET A 76 27.37 16.89 70.96
C MET A 76 26.71 17.61 72.14
N ASN A 77 26.47 16.91 73.25
CA ASN A 77 25.87 17.55 74.42
C ASN A 77 26.34 16.99 75.77
N GLN A 78 27.64 17.08 76.09
CA GLN A 78 28.12 17.15 77.48
C GLN A 78 29.47 17.89 77.56
N ASN A 79 29.45 19.15 78.03
CA ASN A 79 30.43 19.78 78.95
C ASN A 79 30.55 21.32 78.77
N ARG A 80 29.89 22.12 79.63
CA ARG A 80 30.51 23.01 80.64
C ARG A 80 29.54 24.07 81.23
N PRO A 81 29.85 24.63 82.42
CA PRO A 81 28.85 25.04 83.42
C PRO A 81 28.54 26.54 83.48
N ASN A 82 27.45 26.83 84.21
CA ASN A 82 26.92 28.14 84.66
C ASN A 82 27.93 29.23 85.05
N ARG A 83 27.70 30.48 84.59
CA ARG A 83 27.76 31.74 85.37
C ARG A 83 27.17 32.94 84.55
N PRO A 84 26.85 34.11 85.13
CA PRO A 84 25.47 34.58 85.24
C PRO A 84 25.16 35.86 84.44
N SER A 85 23.86 36.06 84.22
CA SER A 85 23.11 37.32 84.06
C SER A 85 23.86 38.59 83.62
N THR A 86 23.51 39.06 82.42
CA THR A 86 23.51 40.49 82.08
C THR A 86 22.19 40.81 81.39
N GLU A 87 21.40 41.69 82.00
CA GLU A 87 20.23 42.32 81.39
C GLU A 87 20.67 43.03 80.09
N VAL A 88 20.04 42.69 78.97
CA VAL A 88 20.04 43.53 77.78
C VAL A 88 18.60 43.76 77.38
N GLN A 89 18.24 45.04 77.38
CA GLN A 89 16.92 45.59 77.09
C GLN A 89 16.32 45.02 75.80
N SER A 90 15.02 44.76 75.86
CA SER A 90 14.17 44.53 74.70
C SER A 90 14.26 45.69 73.72
N SER A 91 14.88 45.49 72.57
CA SER A 91 14.49 46.22 71.36
C SER A 91 13.56 45.30 70.57
N LEU A 92 12.28 45.65 70.56
CA LEU A 92 11.33 45.18 69.56
C LEU A 92 11.77 45.81 68.24
N THR A 93 12.64 45.13 67.49
CA THR A 93 12.69 45.34 66.04
C THR A 93 11.36 44.86 65.50
N ALA A 94 10.54 45.81 65.04
CA ALA A 94 9.35 45.50 64.27
C ALA A 94 9.75 44.50 63.19
N THR A 95 9.13 43.31 63.20
CA THR A 95 9.28 42.34 62.13
C THR A 95 8.74 43.02 60.88
N GLU A 96 9.64 43.55 60.05
CA GLU A 96 9.29 44.21 58.80
C GLU A 96 8.40 43.25 58.03
N ILE A 97 7.15 43.66 57.79
CA ILE A 97 6.17 42.83 57.10
C ILE A 97 6.70 42.66 55.68
N LYS A 98 7.36 41.53 55.42
CA LYS A 98 7.88 41.20 54.10
C LYS A 98 6.74 41.29 53.09
N PRO A 99 6.87 42.08 52.01
CA PRO A 99 5.79 42.25 51.06
C PRO A 99 5.36 40.90 50.49
N VAL A 100 4.07 40.70 50.26
CA VAL A 100 3.54 39.53 49.53
C VAL A 100 3.45 39.92 48.04
N PRO A 101 3.84 39.06 47.09
CA PRO A 101 3.56 39.33 45.68
C PRO A 101 2.06 39.28 45.41
N ARG A 102 1.58 40.13 44.50
CA ARG A 102 0.20 40.17 44.01
C ARG A 102 0.19 40.16 42.49
N ILE A 103 -0.56 39.23 41.91
CA ILE A 103 -0.84 39.20 40.47
C ILE A 103 -1.92 40.26 40.18
N ILE A 104 -1.64 41.14 39.21
CA ILE A 104 -2.56 42.16 38.71
C ILE A 104 -3.39 41.57 37.58
N SER A 105 -2.73 40.95 36.61
CA SER A 105 -3.40 40.30 35.47
C SER A 105 -2.57 39.17 34.88
N VAL A 106 -3.26 38.18 34.35
CA VAL A 106 -2.75 37.20 33.39
C VAL A 106 -3.67 37.27 32.19
N SER A 107 -3.14 37.60 31.01
CA SER A 107 -3.93 37.74 29.79
C SER A 107 -3.32 36.95 28.65
N VAL A 108 -4.16 36.22 27.92
CA VAL A 108 -3.77 35.42 26.75
C VAL A 108 -4.06 36.22 25.49
N ALA A 109 -3.07 36.32 24.59
CA ALA A 109 -3.23 36.97 23.29
C ALA A 109 -4.17 36.17 22.37
N GLU A 110 -4.96 36.88 21.55
CA GLU A 110 -5.85 36.26 20.56
C GLU A 110 -5.10 35.74 19.33
N GLU A 111 -3.94 36.33 19.00
CA GLU A 111 -3.11 35.93 17.86
C GLU A 111 -2.35 34.63 18.14
N LEU A 112 -2.23 33.78 17.11
CA LEU A 112 -1.55 32.48 17.21
C LEU A 112 -0.15 32.67 16.66
N ASN A 113 0.84 32.27 17.44
CA ASN A 113 2.22 32.27 16.96
C ASN A 113 2.41 31.19 15.89
N ALA A 114 3.42 31.35 15.05
CA ALA A 114 3.74 30.39 13.98
C ALA A 114 4.10 28.98 14.51
N ASP A 115 4.50 28.87 15.78
CA ASP A 115 4.79 27.62 16.48
C ASP A 115 3.56 27.04 17.22
N PHE A 116 2.36 27.56 16.94
CA PHE A 116 1.09 27.15 17.53
C PHE A 116 0.98 27.39 19.05
N THR A 117 1.73 28.36 19.57
CA THR A 117 1.60 28.87 20.94
C THR A 117 0.82 30.18 20.98
N ARG A 118 0.39 30.59 22.18
CA ARG A 118 -0.16 31.93 22.41
C ARG A 118 0.68 32.68 23.42
N ASN A 119 0.87 33.97 23.17
CA ASN A 119 1.54 34.84 24.13
C ASN A 119 0.64 35.05 25.35
N VAL A 120 1.23 34.92 26.53
CA VAL A 120 0.61 35.17 27.83
C VAL A 120 1.38 36.29 28.50
N ALA A 121 0.69 37.39 28.77
CA ALA A 121 1.25 38.52 29.49
C ALA A 121 0.88 38.42 30.98
N ILE A 122 1.88 38.59 31.83
CA ILE A 122 1.75 38.58 33.29
C ILE A 122 2.12 39.98 33.79
N GLU A 123 1.29 40.56 34.64
CA GLU A 123 1.59 41.80 35.37
C GLU A 123 1.40 41.60 36.86
N CYS A 124 2.41 41.98 37.65
CA CYS A 124 2.52 41.70 39.07
C CYS A 124 3.19 42.87 39.81
N ARG A 125 2.89 42.99 41.10
CA ARG A 125 3.61 43.86 42.03
C ARG A 125 3.60 43.29 43.43
N ASN A 126 4.54 43.69 44.27
CA ASN A 126 4.45 43.47 45.70
C ASN A 126 3.31 44.32 46.31
N GLU A 127 2.77 43.90 47.45
CA GLU A 127 1.71 44.64 48.18
C GLU A 127 2.12 46.07 48.57
N ASP A 128 3.42 46.32 48.76
CA ASP A 128 4.00 47.64 49.02
C ASP A 128 4.12 48.53 47.76
N GLY A 129 3.75 48.00 46.59
CA GLY A 129 3.80 48.69 45.30
C GLY A 129 5.10 48.51 44.53
N THR A 130 6.12 47.87 45.10
CA THR A 130 7.40 47.63 44.41
C THR A 130 7.29 46.47 43.39
N THR A 131 8.22 46.42 42.45
CA THR A 131 8.31 45.33 41.45
C THR A 131 9.61 44.54 41.55
N ASP A 132 10.48 44.91 42.49
CA ASP A 132 11.79 44.29 42.64
C ASP A 132 11.68 42.89 43.26
N GLY A 133 12.57 42.00 42.83
CA GLY A 133 12.69 40.65 43.39
C GLY A 133 11.53 39.72 43.04
N LEU A 134 10.77 39.99 41.98
CA LEU A 134 9.64 39.16 41.53
C LEU A 134 10.07 38.12 40.49
N TYR A 135 9.61 36.88 40.67
CA TYR A 135 9.84 35.76 39.78
C TYR A 135 8.54 35.01 39.50
N TYR A 136 8.39 34.48 38.29
CA TYR A 136 7.28 33.61 37.93
C TYR A 136 7.77 32.22 37.54
N SER A 137 6.90 31.23 37.75
CA SER A 137 6.94 29.90 37.15
C SER A 137 5.51 29.49 36.80
N TYR A 138 5.33 28.41 36.06
CA TYR A 138 3.99 27.88 35.76
C TYR A 138 3.94 26.37 35.95
N ASN A 139 2.75 25.86 36.26
CA ASN A 139 2.47 24.43 36.46
C ASN A 139 3.43 23.71 37.42
N GLY A 140 3.97 24.45 38.40
CA GLY A 140 4.88 23.90 39.41
C GLY A 140 6.27 23.55 38.88
N ASP A 141 6.69 24.11 37.73
CA ASP A 141 8.09 24.00 37.33
C ASP A 141 9.02 24.69 38.36
N ASN A 142 10.28 24.26 38.38
CA ASN A 142 11.31 24.84 39.24
C ASN A 142 12.09 25.97 38.54
N ASP A 143 11.71 26.33 37.31
CA ASP A 143 12.40 27.30 36.45
C ASP A 143 11.88 28.72 36.73
N ARG A 144 12.38 29.31 37.81
CA ARG A 144 12.00 30.67 38.23
C ARG A 144 12.59 31.72 37.29
N LYS A 145 11.72 32.39 36.54
CA LYS A 145 12.06 33.46 35.60
C LYS A 145 11.74 34.82 36.19
N ARG A 146 12.59 35.82 35.97
CA ARG A 146 12.44 37.17 36.55
C ARG A 146 11.31 37.93 35.85
N LEU A 147 10.52 38.68 36.63
CA LEU A 147 9.54 39.65 36.14
C LEU A 147 10.22 41.03 36.05
N GLU A 148 10.58 41.48 34.84
CA GLU A 148 11.22 42.79 34.65
C GLU A 148 10.18 43.91 34.76
N GLY A 149 10.38 44.83 35.70
CA GLY A 149 9.39 45.87 36.01
C GLY A 149 8.02 45.32 36.41
N GLY A 150 7.98 44.11 36.97
CA GLY A 150 6.75 43.42 37.35
C GLY A 150 6.01 42.76 36.18
N LYS A 151 6.62 42.68 34.99
CA LYS A 151 5.98 42.16 33.77
C LYS A 151 6.77 41.00 33.17
N ALA A 152 6.06 40.09 32.52
CA ALA A 152 6.63 39.08 31.64
C ALA A 152 5.66 38.75 30.51
N GLU A 153 6.22 38.32 29.38
CA GLU A 153 5.49 37.73 28.27
C GLU A 153 6.12 36.38 27.95
N LEU A 154 5.30 35.36 27.74
CA LEU A 154 5.75 34.01 27.41
C LEU A 154 4.80 33.34 26.42
N ALA A 155 5.35 32.49 25.57
CA ALA A 155 4.60 31.69 24.61
C ALA A 155 4.23 30.34 25.24
N LEU A 156 2.93 30.04 25.37
CA LEU A 156 2.44 28.77 25.93
C LEU A 156 1.63 27.98 24.88
N PRO A 157 1.84 26.66 24.74
CA PRO A 157 1.05 25.82 23.84
C PRO A 157 -0.36 25.55 24.42
N LYS A 158 -1.16 24.77 23.70
CA LYS A 158 -2.45 24.28 24.19
C LYS A 158 -2.30 23.56 25.53
N GLY A 159 -3.08 23.96 26.53
CA GLY A 159 -3.06 23.35 27.86
C GLY A 159 -3.75 24.19 28.92
N SER A 160 -3.85 23.64 30.13
CA SER A 160 -4.26 24.39 31.32
C SER A 160 -3.04 24.82 32.12
N TYR A 161 -3.09 26.05 32.63
CA TYR A 161 -1.96 26.69 33.27
C TYR A 161 -2.36 27.41 34.55
N ILE A 162 -1.45 27.35 35.53
CA ILE A 162 -1.47 28.18 36.73
C ILE A 162 -0.12 28.89 36.82
N ILE A 163 -0.14 30.22 36.89
CA ILE A 163 1.08 31.02 37.14
C ILE A 163 1.31 31.10 38.65
N THR A 164 2.52 30.76 39.09
CA THR A 164 2.99 31.00 40.45
C THR A 164 4.00 32.14 40.45
N VAL A 165 3.76 33.17 41.27
CA VAL A 165 4.68 34.29 41.43
C VAL A 165 5.29 34.23 42.82
N THR A 166 6.61 34.25 42.89
CA THR A 166 7.39 34.25 44.13
C THR A 166 8.20 35.53 44.24
N ASN A 167 8.51 35.96 45.46
CA ASN A 167 9.48 37.03 45.67
C ASN A 167 10.73 36.56 46.42
N ASP A 168 11.75 37.43 46.52
CA ASP A 168 13.01 37.15 47.23
C ASP A 168 12.84 36.69 48.67
N SER A 169 11.71 37.03 49.29
CA SER A 169 11.40 36.65 50.67
C SER A 169 10.90 35.20 50.81
N GLY A 170 10.64 34.53 49.69
CA GLY A 170 10.10 33.17 49.61
C GLY A 170 8.58 33.09 49.67
N LYS A 171 7.88 34.22 49.70
CA LYS A 171 6.41 34.26 49.64
C LYS A 171 5.94 34.01 48.21
N ALA A 172 4.81 33.33 48.07
CA ALA A 172 4.24 32.92 46.78
C ALA A 172 2.75 33.26 46.68
N VAL A 173 2.28 33.55 45.47
CA VAL A 173 0.86 33.69 45.11
C VAL A 173 0.62 32.93 43.80
N GLN A 174 -0.59 32.42 43.60
CA GLN A 174 -1.00 31.73 42.38
C GLN A 174 -2.12 32.49 41.66
N SER A 175 -2.15 32.40 40.33
CA SER A 175 -3.32 32.80 39.55
C SER A 175 -4.45 31.78 39.68
N ASP A 176 -5.64 32.13 39.25
CA ASP A 176 -6.64 31.13 38.87
C ASP A 176 -6.11 30.28 37.70
N GLU A 177 -6.66 29.08 37.53
CA GLU A 177 -6.37 28.25 36.35
C GLU A 177 -6.97 28.92 35.10
N PHE A 178 -6.18 28.96 34.02
CA PHE A 178 -6.62 29.42 32.71
C PHE A 178 -6.20 28.41 31.64
N THR A 179 -6.95 28.38 30.53
CA THR A 179 -6.69 27.44 29.43
C THR A 179 -6.26 28.19 28.19
N ILE A 180 -5.21 27.68 27.54
CA ILE A 180 -4.84 28.05 26.19
C ILE A 180 -5.55 27.12 25.23
N ASN A 181 -6.50 27.67 24.47
CA ASN A 181 -7.15 26.96 23.38
C ASN A 181 -6.43 27.24 22.05
N VAL A 182 -6.10 26.16 21.35
CA VAL A 182 -5.53 26.18 20.00
C VAL A 182 -6.30 25.15 19.19
N ASP A 183 -6.87 25.62 18.09
CA ASP A 183 -7.50 24.83 17.06
C ASP A 183 -6.80 25.22 15.76
N ALA A 184 -5.97 24.33 15.23
CA ALA A 184 -5.13 24.61 14.07
C ALA A 184 -4.80 23.35 13.29
N VAL A 185 -4.73 23.48 11.96
CA VAL A 185 -4.08 22.48 11.10
C VAL A 185 -2.57 22.73 11.19
N THR A 186 -1.79 21.68 11.41
CA THR A 186 -0.33 21.77 11.51
C THR A 186 0.36 21.17 10.29
N LYS A 187 -0.31 20.26 9.59
CA LYS A 187 0.20 19.61 8.37
C LYS A 187 -0.95 19.13 7.49
N ILE A 188 -0.70 19.14 6.19
CA ILE A 188 -1.51 18.49 5.16
C ILE A 188 -0.62 17.47 4.44
N THR A 189 -1.18 16.33 4.03
CA THR A 189 -0.51 15.33 3.21
C THR A 189 -1.44 14.90 2.09
N ILE A 190 -0.95 14.81 0.85
CA ILE A 190 -1.68 14.24 -0.29
C ILE A 190 -1.47 12.73 -0.30
N ASP A 191 -2.57 11.97 -0.30
CA ASP A 191 -2.55 10.51 -0.37
C ASP A 191 -2.81 10.05 -1.81
N LYS A 192 -1.72 9.86 -2.57
CA LYS A 192 -1.77 9.22 -3.89
C LYS A 192 -0.48 8.44 -4.16
N THR A 193 -0.65 7.20 -4.61
CA THR A 193 0.44 6.30 -4.98
C THR A 193 0.73 6.26 -6.48
N ASP A 194 -0.28 6.45 -7.33
CA ASP A 194 -0.14 6.47 -8.80
C ASP A 194 0.19 7.88 -9.31
N THR A 195 1.40 8.11 -9.81
CA THR A 195 1.79 9.43 -10.36
C THR A 195 1.71 9.48 -11.88
N TYR A 196 1.28 8.40 -12.56
CA TYR A 196 1.26 8.29 -14.01
C TYR A 196 -0.17 8.33 -14.55
N MET A 197 -0.45 9.20 -15.52
CA MET A 197 -1.76 9.26 -16.16
C MET A 197 -1.63 9.21 -17.67
N ASN A 198 -2.57 8.53 -18.34
CA ASN A 198 -2.72 8.64 -19.78
C ASN A 198 -3.61 9.85 -20.08
N VAL A 199 -3.40 10.51 -21.22
CA VAL A 199 -4.26 11.62 -21.65
C VAL A 199 -5.73 11.19 -21.65
N GLY A 200 -6.60 12.04 -21.11
CA GLY A 200 -8.03 11.81 -20.95
C GLY A 200 -8.43 11.12 -19.64
N MET A 201 -7.48 10.67 -18.81
CA MET A 201 -7.80 10.13 -17.49
C MET A 201 -8.12 11.25 -16.49
N THR A 202 -9.01 10.92 -15.56
CA THR A 202 -9.30 11.70 -14.35
C THR A 202 -8.87 10.94 -13.10
N GLY A 203 -8.57 11.66 -12.02
CA GLY A 203 -8.23 11.06 -10.73
C GLY A 203 -8.66 11.97 -9.59
N THR A 204 -8.91 11.41 -8.42
CA THR A 204 -9.14 12.20 -7.20
C THR A 204 -7.90 12.13 -6.33
N LEU A 205 -7.52 13.27 -5.76
CA LEU A 205 -6.51 13.40 -4.71
C LEU A 205 -7.23 13.56 -3.38
N THR A 206 -6.90 12.72 -2.42
CA THR A 206 -7.38 12.84 -1.04
C THR A 206 -6.30 13.45 -0.18
N THR A 207 -6.70 14.15 0.88
CA THR A 207 -5.78 14.81 1.81
C THR A 207 -6.01 14.35 3.22
N ALA A 208 -4.93 14.11 3.96
CA ALA A 208 -4.95 13.89 5.41
C ALA A 208 -4.40 15.12 6.13
N PHE A 209 -4.86 15.36 7.36
CA PHE A 209 -4.46 16.50 8.18
C PHE A 209 -3.94 16.05 9.53
N GLU A 210 -2.87 16.69 10.01
CA GLU A 210 -2.49 16.68 11.43
C GLU A 210 -2.99 18.00 12.06
N THR A 211 -3.56 17.93 13.26
CA THR A 211 -4.22 19.08 13.90
C THR A 211 -3.90 19.19 15.39
N ILE A 212 -3.88 20.41 15.91
CA ILE A 212 -3.97 20.70 17.34
C ILE A 212 -5.42 21.11 17.62
N GLY A 213 -6.05 20.49 18.61
CA GLY A 213 -7.46 20.73 18.89
C GLY A 213 -8.40 20.32 17.76
N ASN A 214 -9.48 21.07 17.60
CA ASN A 214 -10.58 20.76 16.70
C ASN A 214 -10.81 21.93 15.73
N PRO A 215 -9.88 22.18 14.77
CA PRO A 215 -10.10 23.20 13.75
C PRO A 215 -11.37 22.90 12.95
N THR A 216 -12.06 23.97 12.61
CA THR A 216 -13.30 23.99 11.82
C THR A 216 -13.08 23.53 10.38
N ASP A 217 -14.16 23.22 9.66
CA ASP A 217 -14.07 22.83 8.24
C ASP A 217 -13.54 23.96 7.36
N SER A 218 -13.83 25.22 7.70
CA SER A 218 -13.27 26.38 7.00
C SER A 218 -11.76 26.48 7.16
N GLU A 219 -11.23 26.15 8.35
CA GLU A 219 -9.79 26.08 8.61
C GLU A 219 -9.12 24.87 7.97
N LYS A 220 -9.89 23.87 7.52
CA LYS A 220 -9.42 22.72 6.73
C LYS A 220 -9.64 22.90 5.23
N SER A 221 -10.16 24.06 4.78
CA SER A 221 -10.44 24.31 3.38
C SER A 221 -9.16 24.24 2.55
N VAL A 222 -9.08 23.28 1.64
CA VAL A 222 -7.91 23.06 0.78
C VAL A 222 -8.00 23.91 -0.48
N LYS A 223 -6.95 24.67 -0.75
CA LYS A 223 -6.70 25.30 -2.04
C LYS A 223 -5.84 24.39 -2.89
N TRP A 224 -6.28 24.14 -4.11
CA TRP A 224 -5.57 23.30 -5.08
C TRP A 224 -4.95 24.16 -6.17
N ASN A 225 -3.71 23.87 -6.55
CA ASN A 225 -3.02 24.53 -7.66
C ASN A 225 -2.26 23.51 -8.51
N SER A 226 -2.13 23.79 -9.80
CA SER A 226 -1.26 23.05 -10.73
C SER A 226 -0.19 23.96 -11.29
N SER A 227 1.06 23.49 -11.33
CA SER A 227 2.16 24.21 -11.99
C SER A 227 2.01 24.26 -13.51
N ALA A 228 1.25 23.34 -14.11
CA ALA A 228 0.96 23.31 -15.55
C ALA A 228 -0.51 22.94 -15.81
N PRO A 229 -1.47 23.86 -15.63
CA PRO A 229 -2.91 23.57 -15.74
C PRO A 229 -3.37 23.05 -17.11
N LYS A 230 -2.60 23.29 -18.17
CA LYS A 230 -2.87 22.78 -19.53
C LYS A 230 -2.37 21.35 -19.76
N THR A 231 -1.52 20.84 -18.85
CA THR A 231 -1.01 19.46 -18.84
C THR A 231 -1.86 18.63 -17.87
N VAL A 232 -1.97 19.09 -16.62
CA VAL A 232 -2.84 18.52 -15.59
C VAL A 232 -3.62 19.65 -14.95
N SER A 233 -4.94 19.64 -15.11
CA SER A 233 -5.81 20.56 -14.36
C SER A 233 -6.17 19.95 -13.01
N VAL A 234 -6.46 20.79 -12.01
CA VAL A 234 -6.97 20.36 -10.70
C VAL A 234 -8.12 21.27 -10.28
N LYS A 235 -9.21 20.67 -9.81
CA LYS A 235 -10.36 21.36 -9.23
C LYS A 235 -10.91 20.52 -8.09
N ASP A 236 -10.97 21.08 -6.89
CA ASP A 236 -11.52 20.42 -5.70
C ASP A 236 -10.91 19.02 -5.46
N GLY A 237 -9.59 18.89 -5.67
CA GLY A 237 -8.86 17.62 -5.56
C GLY A 237 -9.03 16.67 -6.76
N VAL A 238 -9.92 16.96 -7.70
CA VAL A 238 -10.06 16.19 -8.94
C VAL A 238 -9.07 16.69 -9.98
N ILE A 239 -8.17 15.80 -10.42
CA ILE A 239 -7.20 16.07 -11.48
C ILE A 239 -7.65 15.48 -12.82
N THR A 240 -7.35 16.19 -13.91
CA THR A 240 -7.60 15.72 -15.28
C THR A 240 -6.34 15.84 -16.11
N ALA A 241 -5.92 14.73 -16.73
CA ALA A 241 -4.76 14.64 -17.60
C ALA A 241 -5.14 15.11 -19.02
N LEU A 242 -4.67 16.29 -19.41
CA LEU A 242 -5.08 16.98 -20.64
C LEU A 242 -4.06 16.82 -21.77
N LYS A 243 -2.78 16.77 -21.44
CA LYS A 243 -1.69 16.72 -22.41
C LYS A 243 -0.47 16.02 -21.81
N ALA A 244 0.30 15.31 -22.63
CA ALA A 244 1.59 14.75 -22.23
C ALA A 244 2.56 15.80 -21.66
N GLY A 245 3.27 15.43 -20.61
CA GLY A 245 4.18 16.29 -19.84
C GLY A 245 4.03 16.08 -18.33
N THR A 246 4.78 16.84 -17.53
CA THR A 246 4.70 16.78 -16.06
C THR A 246 4.02 18.01 -15.48
N ALA A 247 3.37 17.85 -14.33
CA ALA A 247 2.80 18.94 -13.55
C ALA A 247 2.90 18.63 -12.05
N THR A 248 3.26 19.62 -11.25
CA THR A 248 3.22 19.52 -9.78
C THR A 248 1.87 20.05 -9.32
N ILE A 249 1.13 19.20 -8.61
CA ILE A 249 -0.14 19.54 -7.98
C ILE A 249 0.11 19.84 -6.50
N THR A 250 -0.33 21.01 -6.03
CA THR A 250 -0.14 21.47 -4.66
C THR A 250 -1.48 21.59 -3.96
N ALA A 251 -1.59 21.01 -2.77
CA ALA A 251 -2.69 21.21 -1.84
C ALA A 251 -2.21 22.11 -0.70
N SER A 252 -2.91 23.20 -0.40
CA SER A 252 -2.55 24.09 0.71
C SER A 252 -3.74 24.49 1.56
N VAL A 253 -3.53 24.57 2.87
CA VAL A 253 -4.49 25.17 3.81
C VAL A 253 -4.12 26.62 4.08
N SER A 254 -2.82 26.92 4.14
CA SER A 254 -2.24 28.25 4.25
C SER A 254 -0.95 28.32 3.42
N ASP A 255 -0.35 29.51 3.32
CA ASP A 255 0.91 29.69 2.57
C ASP A 255 2.08 28.89 3.16
N SER A 256 2.03 28.56 4.46
CA SER A 256 3.05 27.78 5.17
C SER A 256 2.73 26.30 5.31
N ILE A 257 1.47 25.89 5.09
CA ILE A 257 1.01 24.50 5.25
C ILE A 257 0.52 23.99 3.90
N SER A 258 1.39 23.27 3.22
CA SER A 258 1.11 22.68 1.92
C SER A 258 1.84 21.35 1.74
N ASP A 259 1.33 20.55 0.81
CA ASP A 259 2.00 19.38 0.28
C ASP A 259 1.84 19.36 -1.24
N SER A 260 2.74 18.65 -1.93
CA SER A 260 2.76 18.62 -3.38
C SER A 260 3.14 17.25 -3.93
N ILE A 261 2.54 16.90 -5.06
CA ILE A 261 2.82 15.66 -5.80
C ILE A 261 3.08 15.98 -7.27
N GLU A 262 4.09 15.34 -7.85
CA GLU A 262 4.33 15.41 -9.30
C GLU A 262 3.50 14.34 -10.03
N ILE A 263 2.78 14.78 -11.07
CA ILE A 263 2.00 13.92 -11.95
C ILE A 263 2.64 13.95 -13.33
N THR A 264 2.90 12.76 -13.90
CA THR A 264 3.41 12.59 -15.25
C THR A 264 2.30 12.10 -16.16
N VAL A 265 2.05 12.83 -17.24
CA VAL A 265 1.07 12.49 -18.27
C VAL A 265 1.77 11.98 -19.52
N THR A 266 1.26 10.90 -20.10
CA THR A 266 1.74 10.32 -21.36
C THR A 266 0.63 10.16 -22.39
N ASP A 267 0.99 10.28 -23.67
CA ASP A 267 0.16 9.96 -24.84
C ASP A 267 0.66 8.70 -25.59
N LEU A 268 1.70 8.04 -25.07
CA LEU A 268 2.19 6.75 -25.59
C LEU A 268 1.18 5.60 -25.40
N LEU A 269 0.22 5.82 -24.50
CA LEU A 269 -0.88 4.95 -24.11
C LEU A 269 -2.20 5.73 -24.16
N ARG A 270 -3.32 5.03 -24.06
CA ARG A 270 -4.67 5.63 -23.98
C ARG A 270 -5.34 5.32 -22.65
N ALA A 271 -6.34 6.11 -22.29
CA ALA A 271 -7.24 5.75 -21.20
C ALA A 271 -7.85 4.35 -21.43
N PRO A 272 -8.01 3.53 -20.37
CA PRO A 272 -8.53 2.16 -20.49
C PRO A 272 -9.86 2.10 -21.26
N LYS A 273 -9.86 1.41 -22.41
CA LYS A 273 -11.06 1.20 -23.22
C LYS A 273 -10.92 -0.04 -24.11
N ILE A 274 -11.96 -0.88 -24.12
CA ILE A 274 -12.05 -1.95 -25.11
C ILE A 274 -12.14 -1.32 -26.49
N THR A 275 -11.17 -1.66 -27.34
CA THR A 275 -11.11 -1.17 -28.71
C THR A 275 -11.21 -2.35 -29.66
N ALA A 276 -12.24 -2.37 -30.50
CA ALA A 276 -12.50 -3.45 -31.44
C ALA A 276 -11.33 -3.70 -32.41
N THR A 277 -10.60 -2.66 -32.79
CA THR A 277 -9.46 -2.75 -33.70
C THR A 277 -8.29 -1.91 -33.22
N LYS A 278 -7.11 -2.51 -33.17
CA LYS A 278 -5.82 -1.84 -32.95
C LYS A 278 -4.90 -2.12 -34.13
N PRO A 279 -4.09 -1.14 -34.60
CA PRO A 279 -3.04 -1.42 -35.57
C PRO A 279 -2.01 -2.39 -34.98
N LEU A 280 -1.38 -3.20 -35.82
CA LEU A 280 -0.25 -4.02 -35.40
C LEU A 280 0.92 -3.13 -34.96
N LEU A 281 1.59 -3.51 -33.88
CA LEU A 281 2.82 -2.86 -33.46
C LEU A 281 3.86 -2.98 -34.58
N GLN A 282 4.50 -1.88 -34.94
CA GLN A 282 5.53 -1.86 -35.98
C GLN A 282 6.93 -2.05 -35.37
N PRO A 283 7.90 -2.58 -36.13
CA PRO A 283 9.30 -2.61 -35.72
C PRO A 283 9.80 -1.22 -35.32
N GLY A 284 10.48 -1.12 -34.18
CA GLY A 284 11.09 0.15 -33.73
C GLY A 284 10.07 1.27 -33.46
N GLN A 285 8.81 0.93 -33.16
CA GLN A 285 7.75 1.90 -32.89
C GLN A 285 8.04 2.83 -31.71
N TYR A 286 8.83 2.35 -30.73
CA TYR A 286 9.17 3.07 -29.52
C TYR A 286 10.68 3.17 -29.38
N SER A 287 11.16 4.35 -28.97
CA SER A 287 12.53 4.54 -28.49
C SER A 287 12.73 3.89 -27.11
N GLU A 288 13.99 3.71 -26.69
CA GLU A 288 14.33 3.17 -25.36
C GLU A 288 13.72 3.97 -24.19
N ALA A 289 13.66 5.30 -24.33
CA ALA A 289 13.05 6.16 -23.32
C ALA A 289 11.53 5.98 -23.26
N GLU A 290 10.86 5.85 -24.41
CA GLU A 290 9.42 5.61 -24.48
C GLU A 290 9.06 4.21 -23.96
N GLY A 291 9.84 3.19 -24.31
CA GLY A 291 9.69 1.83 -23.78
C GLY A 291 9.84 1.79 -22.25
N SER A 292 10.88 2.44 -21.71
CA SER A 292 11.10 2.56 -20.26
C SER A 292 9.96 3.31 -19.56
N MET A 293 9.41 4.35 -20.20
CA MET A 293 8.26 5.08 -19.68
C MET A 293 7.01 4.19 -19.63
N ILE A 294 6.74 3.39 -20.66
CA ILE A 294 5.60 2.47 -20.68
C ILE A 294 5.75 1.39 -19.59
N ASP A 295 6.97 0.88 -19.37
CA ASP A 295 7.26 -0.04 -18.26
C ASP A 295 6.98 0.59 -16.90
N ALA A 296 7.39 1.84 -16.69
CA ALA A 296 7.12 2.58 -15.46
C ALA A 296 5.61 2.79 -15.23
N VAL A 297 4.84 3.04 -16.30
CA VAL A 297 3.37 3.11 -16.20
C VAL A 297 2.81 1.75 -15.79
N LEU A 298 3.19 0.64 -16.45
CA LEU A 298 2.74 -0.70 -16.08
C LEU A 298 3.05 -1.01 -14.60
N GLU A 299 4.29 -0.79 -14.19
CA GLU A 299 4.73 -1.01 -12.80
C GLU A 299 3.90 -0.16 -11.82
N SER A 300 3.62 1.10 -12.16
CA SER A 300 2.77 1.97 -11.35
C SER A 300 1.33 1.45 -11.23
N ARG A 301 0.71 0.97 -12.32
CA ARG A 301 -0.63 0.35 -12.28
C ARG A 301 -0.65 -0.87 -11.38
N VAL A 302 0.33 -1.76 -11.52
CA VAL A 302 0.45 -2.98 -10.70
C VAL A 302 0.67 -2.62 -9.23
N ASN A 303 1.58 -1.70 -8.92
CA ASN A 303 1.86 -1.30 -7.54
C ASN A 303 0.66 -0.62 -6.87
N THR A 304 -0.08 0.20 -7.63
CA THR A 304 -1.30 0.87 -7.16
C THR A 304 -2.41 -0.13 -6.85
N ALA A 305 -2.55 -1.18 -7.67
CA ALA A 305 -3.47 -2.28 -7.40
C ALA A 305 -2.98 -3.19 -6.25
N GLY A 306 -1.66 -3.35 -6.12
CA GLY A 306 -0.98 -4.16 -5.12
C GLY A 306 -0.07 -5.20 -5.76
N TYR A 307 1.24 -5.00 -5.72
CA TYR A 307 2.21 -5.98 -6.25
C TYR A 307 2.19 -7.28 -5.44
N GLY A 308 2.26 -8.42 -6.12
CA GLY A 308 2.19 -9.76 -5.54
C GLY A 308 0.78 -10.18 -5.13
N THR A 309 -0.26 -9.48 -5.61
CA THR A 309 -1.67 -9.74 -5.26
C THR A 309 -2.49 -10.14 -6.49
N ARG A 310 -3.72 -10.64 -6.26
CA ARG A 310 -4.74 -10.81 -7.30
C ARG A 310 -4.90 -9.52 -8.13
N ALA A 311 -5.09 -8.39 -7.45
CA ALA A 311 -5.28 -7.10 -8.10
C ALA A 311 -4.09 -6.68 -8.97
N GLY A 312 -2.86 -6.97 -8.54
CA GLY A 312 -1.64 -6.71 -9.32
C GLY A 312 -1.61 -7.49 -10.64
N VAL A 313 -1.96 -8.78 -10.60
CA VAL A 313 -2.06 -9.62 -11.81
C VAL A 313 -3.18 -9.12 -12.74
N VAL A 314 -4.32 -8.74 -12.18
CA VAL A 314 -5.45 -8.18 -12.93
C VAL A 314 -5.08 -6.85 -13.60
N ALA A 315 -4.31 -5.99 -12.92
CA ALA A 315 -3.80 -4.75 -13.50
C ALA A 315 -2.90 -5.02 -14.71
N ALA A 316 -1.99 -6.00 -14.62
CA ALA A 316 -1.17 -6.42 -15.75
C ALA A 316 -2.02 -6.99 -16.90
N ALA A 317 -2.99 -7.85 -16.61
CA ALA A 317 -3.90 -8.45 -17.59
C ALA A 317 -4.75 -7.40 -18.34
N ARG A 318 -5.12 -6.32 -17.67
CA ARG A 318 -5.88 -5.20 -18.27
C ARG A 318 -5.02 -4.29 -19.14
N PHE A 319 -3.73 -4.16 -18.87
CA PHE A 319 -2.85 -3.14 -19.45
C PHE A 319 -2.77 -3.18 -20.98
N ILE A 320 -2.30 -4.30 -21.56
CA ILE A 320 -2.16 -4.45 -23.03
C ILE A 320 -3.51 -4.33 -23.76
N PRO A 321 -4.58 -5.06 -23.37
CA PRO A 321 -5.83 -5.01 -24.11
C PRO A 321 -6.58 -3.67 -23.95
N LEU A 322 -6.44 -2.93 -22.86
CA LEU A 322 -7.19 -1.68 -22.64
C LEU A 322 -6.40 -0.40 -22.92
N GLU A 323 -5.13 -0.31 -22.50
CA GLU A 323 -4.36 0.94 -22.50
C GLU A 323 -3.35 1.01 -23.65
N PHE A 324 -2.78 -0.13 -24.06
CA PHE A 324 -1.77 -0.13 -25.11
C PHE A 324 -2.37 0.21 -26.49
N ASN A 325 -1.70 1.09 -27.22
CA ASN A 325 -2.19 1.64 -28.49
C ASN A 325 -2.21 0.62 -29.64
N TYR A 326 -1.32 -0.38 -29.57
CA TYR A 326 -1.11 -1.36 -30.63
C TYR A 326 -1.60 -2.75 -30.23
N LYS A 327 -1.73 -3.60 -31.25
CA LYS A 327 -2.00 -5.02 -31.08
C LYS A 327 -0.68 -5.78 -31.04
N ILE A 328 -0.52 -6.62 -30.02
CA ILE A 328 0.53 -7.64 -29.98
C ILE A 328 -0.03 -8.92 -30.61
N PRO A 329 0.58 -9.44 -31.69
CA PRO A 329 0.17 -10.68 -32.35
C PRO A 329 0.17 -11.90 -31.41
N TYR A 330 -0.46 -12.97 -31.89
CA TYR A 330 -0.15 -14.31 -31.41
C TYR A 330 1.09 -14.79 -32.15
N PHE A 331 2.05 -15.33 -31.41
CA PHE A 331 3.18 -16.05 -31.98
C PHE A 331 3.25 -17.41 -31.32
N TYR A 332 3.41 -18.45 -32.12
CA TYR A 332 3.58 -19.79 -31.61
C TYR A 332 5.01 -19.93 -31.09
N GLU A 333 5.16 -20.04 -29.77
CA GLU A 333 6.46 -20.04 -29.09
C GLU A 333 7.50 -20.98 -29.69
N ASN A 334 8.76 -20.53 -29.77
CA ASN A 334 9.87 -21.41 -30.14
C ASN A 334 10.27 -22.35 -28.99
N GLY A 335 9.92 -22.00 -27.75
CA GLY A 335 10.24 -22.76 -26.55
C GLY A 335 9.88 -21.99 -25.27
N ARG A 336 10.40 -22.44 -24.13
CA ARG A 336 10.10 -21.89 -22.80
C ARG A 336 11.33 -21.83 -21.90
N LEU A 337 11.30 -20.96 -20.89
CA LEU A 337 12.33 -20.94 -19.85
C LEU A 337 12.25 -22.18 -18.94
N ASP A 338 11.05 -22.69 -18.68
CA ASP A 338 10.81 -23.97 -18.02
C ASP A 338 10.48 -25.02 -19.10
N PRO A 339 11.47 -25.77 -19.62
CA PRO A 339 11.27 -26.61 -20.79
C PRO A 339 10.41 -27.83 -20.45
N GLN A 340 9.40 -28.08 -21.28
CA GLN A 340 8.65 -29.34 -21.29
C GLN A 340 9.31 -30.33 -22.26
N PRO A 341 9.07 -31.66 -22.16
CA PRO A 341 9.75 -32.67 -22.97
C PRO A 341 9.75 -32.44 -24.50
N GLU A 342 8.72 -31.76 -25.03
CA GLU A 342 8.56 -31.48 -26.46
C GLU A 342 8.92 -30.03 -26.83
N ARG A 343 9.30 -29.20 -25.86
CA ARG A 343 9.60 -27.78 -26.07
C ARG A 343 11.05 -27.48 -25.67
N PRO A 344 11.86 -26.90 -26.57
CA PRO A 344 13.24 -26.57 -26.22
C PRO A 344 13.27 -25.44 -25.18
N TYR A 345 14.40 -25.34 -24.50
CA TYR A 345 14.71 -24.19 -23.66
C TYR A 345 14.88 -22.94 -24.53
N CYS A 346 14.01 -21.94 -24.37
CA CYS A 346 14.07 -20.67 -25.08
C CYS A 346 13.79 -19.47 -24.17
N ASP A 347 14.38 -18.33 -24.50
CA ASP A 347 14.12 -17.06 -23.82
C ASP A 347 13.99 -15.90 -24.82
N GLY A 348 12.85 -15.20 -24.80
CA GLY A 348 12.58 -14.05 -25.66
C GLY A 348 12.22 -14.39 -27.11
N GLU A 349 11.78 -15.61 -27.40
CA GLU A 349 11.39 -16.05 -28.76
C GLU A 349 9.92 -16.49 -28.80
N GLY A 350 9.01 -15.51 -28.76
CA GLY A 350 7.56 -15.75 -28.71
C GLY A 350 7.00 -15.94 -27.29
N ARG A 351 7.88 -16.01 -26.30
CA ARG A 351 7.57 -15.89 -24.88
C ARG A 351 8.56 -14.94 -24.24
N PHE A 352 8.05 -13.93 -23.53
CA PHE A 352 8.86 -12.94 -22.83
C PHE A 352 8.50 -12.97 -21.34
N TYR A 353 9.02 -13.97 -20.64
CA TYR A 353 8.79 -14.15 -19.20
C TYR A 353 9.73 -13.28 -18.36
N HIS A 354 9.56 -11.96 -18.49
CA HIS A 354 10.40 -10.94 -17.86
C HIS A 354 9.60 -9.70 -17.46
N LYS A 355 10.25 -8.79 -16.72
CA LYS A 355 9.62 -7.53 -16.28
C LYS A 355 9.47 -6.55 -17.45
N GLY A 356 8.31 -5.91 -17.49
CA GLY A 356 7.97 -4.89 -18.48
C GLY A 356 7.55 -5.48 -19.82
N LEU A 357 7.51 -4.64 -20.85
CA LEU A 357 7.11 -4.97 -22.20
C LEU A 357 8.33 -5.19 -23.10
N TYR A 358 8.18 -6.08 -24.09
CA TYR A 358 9.28 -6.42 -24.99
C TYR A 358 9.38 -5.47 -26.19
N LEU A 359 9.47 -4.16 -25.95
CA LEU A 359 9.31 -3.14 -27.00
C LEU A 359 10.62 -2.69 -27.65
N THR A 360 11.76 -2.84 -26.97
CA THR A 360 13.04 -2.26 -27.39
C THR A 360 14.20 -3.23 -27.18
N HIS A 361 15.30 -3.02 -27.91
CA HIS A 361 16.42 -3.96 -27.95
C HIS A 361 17.22 -4.00 -26.65
N SER A 362 17.11 -3.00 -25.77
CA SER A 362 17.68 -3.08 -24.41
C SER A 362 17.17 -4.28 -23.62
N LYS A 363 15.97 -4.80 -23.93
CA LYS A 363 15.45 -6.03 -23.34
C LYS A 363 16.22 -7.29 -23.73
N PHE A 364 17.07 -7.25 -24.76
CA PHE A 364 17.91 -8.40 -25.09
C PHE A 364 18.97 -8.66 -24.02
N ASP A 365 19.36 -7.65 -23.25
CA ASP A 365 20.41 -7.78 -22.22
C ASP A 365 19.98 -8.62 -21.01
N ILE A 366 18.66 -8.70 -20.77
CA ILE A 366 18.11 -9.49 -19.66
C ILE A 366 17.82 -10.96 -20.03
N LEU A 367 17.89 -11.30 -21.32
CA LEU A 367 17.62 -12.67 -21.78
C LEU A 367 18.79 -13.61 -21.48
N ASP A 368 18.49 -14.86 -21.14
CA ASP A 368 19.51 -15.92 -21.11
C ASP A 368 19.97 -16.21 -22.55
N LYS A 369 21.24 -15.89 -22.83
CA LYS A 369 21.86 -16.09 -24.14
C LYS A 369 21.90 -17.55 -24.58
N LYS A 370 21.77 -18.51 -23.66
CA LYS A 370 21.66 -19.95 -23.99
C LYS A 370 20.29 -20.33 -24.54
N GLY A 371 19.25 -19.58 -24.19
CA GLY A 371 17.88 -19.77 -24.66
C GLY A 371 17.58 -19.04 -25.98
N ILE A 372 18.56 -18.36 -26.55
CA ILE A 372 18.42 -17.72 -27.86
C ILE A 372 18.79 -18.75 -28.93
N LEU A 373 17.82 -19.19 -29.73
CA LEU A 373 17.98 -20.23 -30.73
C LEU A 373 17.91 -19.69 -32.16
N PHE A 374 16.85 -18.92 -32.46
CA PHE A 374 16.57 -18.41 -33.80
C PHE A 374 16.71 -16.88 -33.90
N GLY A 375 17.05 -16.25 -32.78
CA GLY A 375 17.38 -14.84 -32.64
C GLY A 375 16.25 -14.10 -31.93
N PRO A 376 16.56 -13.30 -30.88
CA PRO A 376 15.55 -12.55 -30.18
C PRO A 376 15.00 -11.48 -31.13
N ALA A 377 13.71 -11.19 -30.99
CA ALA A 377 13.06 -10.11 -31.70
C ALA A 377 12.15 -9.40 -30.72
N THR A 378 12.12 -8.07 -30.73
CA THR A 378 11.12 -7.34 -29.94
C THR A 378 9.71 -7.57 -30.50
N TRP A 379 8.69 -7.23 -29.73
CA TRP A 379 7.35 -7.15 -30.27
C TRP A 379 7.28 -6.08 -31.36
N GLY A 380 6.65 -6.44 -32.48
CA GLY A 380 6.60 -5.62 -33.70
C GLY A 380 7.63 -6.04 -34.75
N GLU A 381 8.77 -6.60 -34.34
CA GLU A 381 9.71 -7.23 -35.26
C GLU A 381 9.27 -8.64 -35.65
N PRO A 382 9.58 -9.10 -36.87
CA PRO A 382 9.26 -10.45 -37.27
C PRO A 382 10.28 -11.44 -36.68
N LEU A 383 9.79 -12.45 -35.97
CA LEU A 383 10.57 -13.49 -35.30
C LEU A 383 10.64 -14.75 -36.18
N THR A 384 11.81 -15.38 -36.21
CA THR A 384 12.03 -16.65 -36.90
C THR A 384 11.34 -17.78 -36.15
N ASN A 385 10.43 -18.49 -36.81
CA ASN A 385 9.67 -19.60 -36.23
C ASN A 385 10.41 -20.94 -36.35
N TRP A 386 10.25 -21.80 -35.35
CA TRP A 386 10.74 -23.18 -35.37
C TRP A 386 9.67 -24.24 -35.71
N GLU A 387 8.40 -24.00 -35.39
CA GLU A 387 7.32 -24.98 -35.47
C GLU A 387 6.98 -25.39 -36.92
N ASP A 388 6.67 -26.67 -37.14
CA ASP A 388 6.24 -27.25 -38.42
C ASP A 388 4.78 -27.69 -38.44
N ALA A 389 4.09 -27.59 -37.31
CA ALA A 389 2.65 -27.80 -37.16
C ALA A 389 1.80 -26.59 -37.60
N PHE A 390 0.49 -26.80 -37.72
CA PHE A 390 -0.53 -25.75 -37.98
C PHE A 390 -0.30 -24.90 -39.23
N GLY A 391 0.44 -25.42 -40.22
CA GLY A 391 0.77 -24.70 -41.46
C GLY A 391 1.89 -23.67 -41.30
N LEU A 392 2.62 -23.69 -40.18
CA LEU A 392 3.82 -22.90 -39.97
C LEU A 392 5.00 -23.52 -40.74
N ILE A 393 5.92 -22.66 -41.19
CA ILE A 393 7.10 -23.06 -41.95
C ILE A 393 8.33 -22.79 -41.08
N PRO A 394 9.09 -23.83 -40.67
CA PRO A 394 10.33 -23.64 -39.94
C PRO A 394 11.32 -22.74 -40.69
N GLY A 395 11.94 -21.81 -39.96
CA GLY A 395 12.87 -20.82 -40.51
C GLY A 395 12.21 -19.62 -41.20
N ALA A 396 10.90 -19.65 -41.45
CA ALA A 396 10.17 -18.47 -41.91
C ALA A 396 9.97 -17.46 -40.76
N LYS A 397 9.83 -16.19 -41.11
CA LYS A 397 9.58 -15.13 -40.13
C LYS A 397 8.10 -14.79 -40.04
N TYR A 398 7.59 -14.73 -38.82
CA TYR A 398 6.21 -14.37 -38.51
C TYR A 398 6.16 -13.18 -37.55
N ALA A 399 5.01 -12.53 -37.43
CA ALA A 399 4.85 -11.42 -36.50
C ALA A 399 5.02 -11.89 -35.05
N ASN A 400 6.01 -11.34 -34.34
CA ASN A 400 6.30 -11.72 -32.96
C ASN A 400 5.21 -11.26 -31.99
N GLY A 401 5.05 -12.00 -30.89
CA GLY A 401 4.00 -11.79 -29.92
C GLY A 401 4.08 -12.77 -28.76
N MET A 402 2.92 -13.21 -28.28
CA MET A 402 2.82 -14.20 -27.19
C MET A 402 1.76 -15.26 -27.49
N THR A 403 1.99 -16.49 -27.03
CA THR A 403 0.96 -17.53 -26.92
C THR A 403 -0.04 -17.20 -25.82
N CYS A 404 -1.13 -17.96 -25.72
CA CYS A 404 -2.15 -17.81 -24.66
C CYS A 404 -1.53 -17.94 -23.26
N SER A 405 -0.81 -19.04 -22.99
CA SER A 405 -0.07 -19.21 -21.74
C SER A 405 1.06 -18.20 -21.61
N GLY A 406 1.74 -17.79 -22.68
CA GLY A 406 2.78 -16.76 -22.64
C GLY A 406 2.26 -15.42 -22.10
N PHE A 407 1.05 -15.03 -22.51
CA PHE A 407 0.38 -13.85 -21.98
C PHE A 407 0.00 -14.01 -20.50
N VAL A 408 -0.53 -15.17 -20.10
CA VAL A 408 -0.85 -15.46 -18.69
C VAL A 408 0.40 -15.44 -17.82
N SER A 409 1.49 -16.08 -18.25
CA SER A 409 2.79 -16.05 -17.58
C SER A 409 3.33 -14.63 -17.43
N TRP A 410 3.24 -13.82 -18.49
CA TRP A 410 3.64 -12.42 -18.46
C TRP A 410 2.82 -11.60 -17.44
N CYS A 411 1.50 -11.80 -17.38
CA CYS A 411 0.63 -11.12 -16.42
C CYS A 411 0.94 -11.52 -14.97
N LEU A 412 1.08 -12.82 -14.72
CA LEU A 412 1.42 -13.37 -13.42
C LEU A 412 2.79 -12.87 -12.93
N TYR A 413 3.79 -12.88 -13.80
CA TYR A 413 5.13 -12.39 -13.49
C TYR A 413 5.14 -10.90 -13.17
N ASN A 414 4.55 -10.07 -14.03
CA ASN A 414 4.51 -8.61 -13.83
C ASN A 414 3.61 -8.21 -12.65
N GLY A 415 2.58 -8.99 -12.35
CA GLY A 415 1.74 -8.85 -11.16
C GLY A 415 2.40 -9.30 -9.85
N GLY A 416 3.59 -9.91 -9.90
CA GLY A 416 4.36 -10.35 -8.72
C GLY A 416 3.99 -11.73 -8.19
N VAL A 417 3.36 -12.57 -9.01
CA VAL A 417 2.94 -13.95 -8.69
C VAL A 417 3.58 -14.91 -9.71
N PRO A 418 4.93 -15.04 -9.75
CA PRO A 418 5.61 -15.80 -10.79
C PRO A 418 5.45 -17.31 -10.56
N LEU A 419 4.54 -17.94 -11.31
CA LEU A 419 4.27 -19.39 -11.24
C LEU A 419 5.11 -20.24 -12.21
N GLY A 420 5.99 -19.61 -12.99
CA GLY A 420 6.79 -20.26 -14.02
C GLY A 420 6.33 -19.92 -15.44
N ASP A 421 7.20 -20.18 -16.41
CA ASP A 421 6.92 -20.03 -17.83
C ASP A 421 6.36 -21.34 -18.40
N VAL A 422 5.11 -21.65 -18.02
CA VAL A 422 4.50 -22.96 -18.24
C VAL A 422 3.39 -22.97 -19.30
N GLY A 423 2.88 -24.16 -19.61
CA GLY A 423 1.91 -24.42 -20.65
C GLY A 423 0.45 -24.16 -20.25
N ALA A 424 -0.43 -24.24 -21.24
CA ALA A 424 -1.89 -24.17 -21.08
C ALA A 424 -2.57 -25.55 -21.17
N GLY A 425 -1.81 -26.62 -21.43
CA GLY A 425 -2.37 -27.95 -21.67
C GLY A 425 -2.92 -28.59 -20.40
N ASP A 426 -3.72 -29.64 -20.56
CA ASP A 426 -4.10 -30.59 -19.51
C ASP A 426 -3.42 -31.93 -19.78
N THR A 427 -2.10 -31.91 -20.00
CA THR A 427 -1.35 -33.05 -20.52
C THR A 427 -1.21 -34.13 -19.45
N PRO A 428 -1.67 -35.37 -19.69
CA PRO A 428 -1.59 -36.43 -18.70
C PRO A 428 -0.14 -36.69 -18.24
N GLY A 429 0.11 -36.47 -16.95
CA GLY A 429 1.41 -36.70 -16.32
C GLY A 429 2.34 -35.48 -16.31
N TYR A 430 1.89 -34.33 -16.81
CA TYR A 430 2.50 -33.03 -16.51
C TYR A 430 1.67 -32.41 -15.38
N ASP A 431 2.31 -32.11 -14.25
CA ASP A 431 1.64 -31.54 -13.05
C ASP A 431 2.06 -30.06 -12.85
N ASP A 432 2.54 -29.42 -13.91
CA ASP A 432 3.11 -28.07 -13.92
C ASP A 432 2.54 -27.19 -15.03
N GLU A 433 1.31 -27.44 -15.48
CA GLU A 433 0.61 -26.60 -16.46
C GLU A 433 -0.41 -25.69 -15.78
N TYR A 434 -0.81 -24.59 -16.43
CA TYR A 434 -1.78 -23.65 -15.84
C TYR A 434 -3.13 -24.28 -15.50
N SER A 435 -3.48 -25.42 -16.10
CA SER A 435 -4.64 -26.24 -15.76
C SER A 435 -4.54 -26.92 -14.38
N ASP A 436 -3.37 -26.91 -13.73
CA ASP A 436 -3.08 -27.63 -12.48
C ASP A 436 -2.90 -26.67 -11.29
N PHE A 437 -2.86 -25.37 -11.56
CA PHE A 437 -2.72 -24.34 -10.54
C PHE A 437 -4.06 -23.94 -9.96
N GLY A 438 -4.25 -24.16 -8.66
CA GLY A 438 -5.47 -23.77 -7.95
C GLY A 438 -6.55 -24.84 -8.01
N GLU A 439 -7.77 -24.48 -7.59
CA GLU A 439 -8.90 -25.41 -7.62
C GLU A 439 -9.60 -25.34 -8.98
N ARG A 440 -9.68 -26.47 -9.69
CA ARG A 440 -10.38 -26.54 -10.98
C ARG A 440 -11.89 -26.66 -10.76
N VAL A 441 -12.66 -25.83 -11.45
CA VAL A 441 -14.11 -25.95 -11.58
C VAL A 441 -14.50 -26.07 -13.04
N TRP A 442 -15.39 -27.01 -13.36
CA TRP A 442 -15.95 -27.16 -14.70
C TRP A 442 -17.03 -26.13 -14.93
N LEU A 443 -17.01 -25.46 -16.08
CA LEU A 443 -17.95 -24.39 -16.38
C LEU A 443 -19.30 -24.98 -16.82
N ASP A 444 -20.33 -24.61 -16.09
CA ASP A 444 -21.73 -24.83 -16.43
C ASP A 444 -22.58 -23.65 -15.94
N GLU A 445 -23.89 -23.70 -16.16
CA GLU A 445 -24.79 -22.63 -15.72
C GLU A 445 -24.75 -22.43 -14.19
N GLU A 446 -24.60 -23.50 -13.40
CA GLU A 446 -24.59 -23.43 -11.94
C GLU A 446 -23.35 -22.68 -11.45
N VAL A 447 -22.16 -23.07 -11.95
CA VAL A 447 -20.89 -22.41 -11.64
C VAL A 447 -20.92 -20.94 -12.04
N MET A 448 -21.39 -20.61 -13.24
CA MET A 448 -21.43 -19.21 -13.70
C MET A 448 -22.35 -18.33 -12.84
N ARG A 449 -23.41 -18.91 -12.25
CA ARG A 449 -24.37 -18.22 -11.36
C ARG A 449 -24.00 -18.27 -9.88
N SER A 450 -23.12 -19.17 -9.47
CA SER A 450 -22.78 -19.41 -8.06
C SER A 450 -22.04 -18.24 -7.40
N GLY A 451 -21.39 -17.38 -8.19
CA GLY A 451 -20.53 -16.31 -7.70
C GLY A 451 -19.14 -16.77 -7.25
N ILE A 452 -18.76 -18.03 -7.49
CA ILE A 452 -17.43 -18.54 -7.08
C ILE A 452 -16.28 -17.98 -7.92
N LEU A 453 -16.54 -17.65 -9.19
CA LEU A 453 -15.53 -17.09 -10.10
C LEU A 453 -15.28 -15.62 -9.75
N GLN A 454 -13.99 -15.27 -9.67
CA GLN A 454 -13.51 -13.94 -9.34
C GLN A 454 -12.58 -13.41 -10.43
N VAL A 455 -12.48 -12.09 -10.51
CA VAL A 455 -11.49 -11.44 -11.39
C VAL A 455 -10.08 -11.88 -11.00
N GLY A 456 -9.23 -12.23 -11.96
CA GLY A 456 -7.91 -12.79 -11.72
C GLY A 456 -7.87 -14.32 -11.69
N ASP A 457 -9.01 -15.01 -11.61
CA ASP A 457 -9.03 -16.45 -11.84
C ASP A 457 -8.67 -16.77 -13.29
N LEU A 458 -8.07 -17.95 -13.52
CA LEU A 458 -7.76 -18.39 -14.88
C LEU A 458 -8.98 -19.08 -15.49
N ILE A 459 -9.15 -18.95 -16.80
CA ILE A 459 -10.26 -19.57 -17.54
C ILE A 459 -9.74 -20.14 -18.85
N GLY A 460 -10.18 -21.34 -19.24
CA GLY A 460 -9.59 -22.02 -20.38
C GLY A 460 -10.26 -23.31 -20.80
N CYS A 461 -9.61 -23.98 -21.75
CA CYS A 461 -9.88 -25.33 -22.20
C CYS A 461 -8.55 -26.03 -22.48
N ASP A 462 -8.56 -27.32 -22.83
CA ASP A 462 -7.31 -28.01 -23.16
C ASP A 462 -6.55 -27.26 -24.29
N GLY A 463 -5.31 -26.86 -24.00
CA GLY A 463 -4.44 -26.10 -24.90
C GLY A 463 -4.67 -24.59 -24.93
N HIS A 464 -5.64 -24.03 -24.16
CA HIS A 464 -5.91 -22.60 -24.11
C HIS A 464 -6.16 -22.10 -22.69
N ILE A 465 -5.55 -20.97 -22.33
CA ILE A 465 -5.70 -20.35 -21.01
C ILE A 465 -5.72 -18.83 -21.12
N ALA A 466 -6.51 -18.21 -20.25
CA ALA A 466 -6.76 -16.78 -20.18
C ALA A 466 -6.96 -16.32 -18.74
N ILE A 467 -7.09 -15.01 -18.53
CA ILE A 467 -7.37 -14.40 -17.23
C ILE A 467 -8.72 -13.71 -17.27
N ILE A 468 -9.57 -13.97 -16.28
CA ILE A 468 -10.80 -13.20 -16.07
C ILE A 468 -10.40 -11.78 -15.63
N ALA A 469 -10.65 -10.79 -16.47
CA ALA A 469 -10.24 -9.41 -16.25
C ALA A 469 -11.37 -8.49 -15.81
N GLY A 470 -12.62 -8.96 -15.77
CA GLY A 470 -13.71 -8.22 -15.16
C GLY A 470 -15.08 -8.86 -15.28
N PHE A 471 -16.04 -8.29 -14.57
CA PHE A 471 -17.45 -8.65 -14.62
C PHE A 471 -18.34 -7.40 -14.57
N ASP A 472 -19.35 -7.34 -15.43
CA ASP A 472 -20.51 -6.47 -15.23
C ASP A 472 -21.75 -7.32 -14.93
N GLU A 473 -22.94 -6.70 -14.95
CA GLU A 473 -24.21 -7.39 -14.70
C GLU A 473 -24.50 -8.56 -15.65
N ASN A 474 -24.04 -8.50 -16.90
CA ASN A 474 -24.39 -9.45 -17.95
C ASN A 474 -23.18 -10.14 -18.58
N ASN A 475 -21.99 -9.56 -18.44
CA ASN A 475 -20.81 -9.93 -19.20
C ASN A 475 -19.66 -10.35 -18.29
N ILE A 476 -18.87 -11.29 -18.81
CA ILE A 476 -17.51 -11.55 -18.37
C ILE A 476 -16.54 -10.93 -19.38
N TYR A 477 -15.44 -10.39 -18.86
CA TYR A 477 -14.37 -9.81 -19.63
C TYR A 477 -13.12 -10.68 -19.47
N ILE A 478 -12.60 -11.22 -20.56
CA ILE A 478 -11.52 -12.19 -20.56
C ILE A 478 -10.32 -11.58 -21.29
N ALA A 479 -9.21 -11.40 -20.59
CA ALA A 479 -7.95 -10.96 -21.19
C ALA A 479 -7.19 -12.19 -21.69
N GLU A 480 -6.91 -12.22 -22.99
CA GLU A 480 -6.31 -13.41 -23.61
C GLU A 480 -5.55 -13.11 -24.90
N ALA A 481 -4.66 -14.03 -25.27
CA ALA A 481 -4.01 -14.05 -26.58
C ALA A 481 -4.69 -15.11 -27.46
N LEU A 482 -5.29 -14.65 -28.56
CA LEU A 482 -5.93 -15.49 -29.58
C LEU A 482 -5.21 -15.31 -30.91
N GLY A 483 -5.54 -16.09 -31.95
CA GLY A 483 -4.96 -15.88 -33.29
C GLY A 483 -5.12 -14.45 -33.85
N LYS A 484 -6.07 -13.67 -33.32
CA LYS A 484 -6.24 -12.25 -33.65
C LYS A 484 -5.30 -11.29 -32.89
N GLY A 485 -4.53 -11.78 -31.93
CA GLY A 485 -3.64 -11.03 -31.02
C GLY A 485 -4.15 -11.01 -29.58
N ILE A 486 -3.48 -10.23 -28.73
CA ILE A 486 -3.91 -9.97 -27.35
C ILE A 486 -5.12 -9.04 -27.33
N VAL A 487 -6.20 -9.48 -26.70
CA VAL A 487 -7.51 -8.82 -26.71
C VAL A 487 -8.21 -8.89 -25.35
N MET A 488 -9.27 -8.10 -25.22
CA MET A 488 -10.30 -8.29 -24.20
C MET A 488 -11.51 -8.91 -24.89
N GLU A 489 -11.75 -10.20 -24.71
CA GLU A 489 -13.01 -10.82 -25.13
C GLU A 489 -14.13 -10.42 -24.17
N VAL A 490 -15.32 -10.20 -24.74
CA VAL A 490 -16.54 -9.93 -23.99
C VAL A 490 -17.52 -11.04 -24.33
N ARG A 491 -18.03 -11.73 -23.32
CA ARG A 491 -19.00 -12.81 -23.46
C ARG A 491 -20.14 -12.60 -22.49
N GLU A 492 -21.34 -13.02 -22.88
CA GLU A 492 -22.45 -13.08 -21.92
C GLU A 492 -22.13 -14.18 -20.88
N ARG A 493 -22.18 -13.79 -19.60
CA ARG A 493 -21.62 -14.57 -18.49
C ARG A 493 -22.40 -15.85 -18.21
N TYR A 494 -23.73 -15.84 -18.29
CA TYR A 494 -24.56 -16.92 -17.73
C TYR A 494 -24.93 -18.00 -18.74
N ARG A 495 -24.63 -17.78 -20.03
CA ARG A 495 -25.00 -18.66 -21.12
C ARG A 495 -23.85 -18.87 -22.10
N GLU A 496 -23.28 -17.81 -22.67
CA GLU A 496 -22.37 -17.97 -23.81
C GLU A 496 -21.06 -18.66 -23.43
N VAL A 497 -20.46 -18.28 -22.30
CA VAL A 497 -19.11 -18.72 -21.87
C VAL A 497 -18.96 -20.24 -21.82
N TRP A 498 -19.93 -20.94 -21.23
CA TRP A 498 -19.87 -22.39 -21.05
C TRP A 498 -20.53 -23.16 -22.21
N GLN A 499 -21.40 -22.51 -23.01
CA GLN A 499 -22.06 -23.15 -24.16
C GLN A 499 -21.23 -23.13 -25.44
N CYS A 500 -20.37 -22.13 -25.64
CA CYS A 500 -19.59 -22.03 -26.87
C CYS A 500 -18.52 -23.13 -26.99
N GLY A 501 -18.07 -23.69 -25.87
CA GLY A 501 -17.01 -24.68 -25.81
C GLY A 501 -15.59 -24.11 -25.88
N ASP A 502 -15.45 -22.78 -26.06
CA ASP A 502 -14.14 -22.10 -26.07
C ASP A 502 -13.50 -22.08 -24.67
N TYR A 503 -14.32 -22.19 -23.62
CA TYR A 503 -13.88 -22.34 -22.23
C TYR A 503 -14.66 -23.47 -21.56
N THR A 504 -13.94 -24.41 -20.97
CA THR A 504 -14.53 -25.60 -20.34
C THR A 504 -14.33 -25.62 -18.82
N TYR A 505 -13.29 -24.96 -18.32
CA TYR A 505 -12.99 -24.89 -16.90
C TYR A 505 -12.49 -23.50 -16.50
N ALA A 506 -12.55 -23.22 -15.20
CA ALA A 506 -11.80 -22.16 -14.56
C ALA A 506 -10.93 -22.72 -13.44
N MET A 507 -9.82 -22.03 -13.18
CA MET A 507 -8.93 -22.29 -12.07
C MET A 507 -9.10 -21.19 -11.03
N LEU A 508 -9.61 -21.56 -9.86
CA LEU A 508 -9.77 -20.63 -8.74
C LEU A 508 -8.40 -20.35 -8.13
N MET A 509 -7.96 -19.09 -8.24
CA MET A 509 -6.58 -18.70 -7.90
C MET A 509 -6.42 -18.15 -6.48
N GLY A 510 -7.51 -18.09 -5.69
CA GLY A 510 -7.52 -17.47 -4.36
C GLY A 510 -6.44 -18.00 -3.41
N ASP A 511 -6.29 -19.32 -3.32
CA ASP A 511 -5.28 -19.96 -2.46
C ASP A 511 -3.84 -19.67 -2.93
N ILE A 512 -3.64 -19.46 -4.23
CA ILE A 512 -2.34 -19.09 -4.79
C ILE A 512 -2.03 -17.64 -4.41
N TYR A 513 -2.97 -16.72 -4.60
CA TYR A 513 -2.79 -15.32 -4.21
C TYR A 513 -2.60 -15.17 -2.69
N ALA A 514 -3.30 -15.96 -1.88
CA ALA A 514 -3.14 -15.99 -0.41
C ALA A 514 -1.74 -16.42 0.04
N LYS A 515 -1.03 -17.25 -0.74
CA LYS A 515 0.39 -17.61 -0.50
C LYS A 515 1.37 -16.51 -0.89
N HIS A 516 0.91 -15.50 -1.63
CA HIS A 516 1.66 -14.29 -1.98
C HIS A 516 1.20 -13.14 -1.07
N ASN A 517 0.79 -12.00 -1.63
CA ASN A 517 0.33 -10.83 -0.87
C ASN A 517 -1.20 -10.73 -0.77
N GLY A 518 -1.94 -11.77 -1.15
CA GLY A 518 -3.40 -11.82 -1.06
C GLY A 518 -4.10 -11.08 -2.19
N GLU A 519 -5.20 -10.40 -1.86
CA GLU A 519 -6.16 -9.87 -2.85
C GLU A 519 -5.76 -8.50 -3.43
N GLY A 520 -5.13 -7.62 -2.64
CA GLY A 520 -4.86 -6.24 -3.04
C GLY A 520 -6.14 -5.40 -3.20
N ASN A 521 -6.07 -4.31 -3.96
CA ASN A 521 -7.21 -3.44 -4.28
C ASN A 521 -7.93 -3.93 -5.55
N VAL A 522 -8.47 -5.15 -5.50
CA VAL A 522 -9.15 -5.78 -6.64
C VAL A 522 -10.44 -5.03 -6.97
N THR A 523 -10.69 -4.83 -8.26
CA THR A 523 -11.90 -4.19 -8.78
C THR A 523 -12.56 -5.09 -9.80
N GLU A 524 -13.88 -5.22 -9.73
CA GLU A 524 -14.66 -6.01 -10.70
C GLU A 524 -14.53 -5.47 -12.13
N MET A 525 -14.42 -4.14 -12.29
CA MET A 525 -14.27 -3.47 -13.57
C MET A 525 -13.22 -2.35 -13.50
N TRP A 526 -12.61 -2.03 -14.65
CA TRP A 526 -11.80 -0.82 -14.78
C TRP A 526 -12.69 0.43 -14.86
N LYS A 527 -12.13 1.60 -14.53
CA LYS A 527 -12.82 2.88 -14.73
C LYS A 527 -12.91 3.20 -16.23
N ASP A 528 -14.12 3.42 -16.73
CA ASP A 528 -14.35 3.96 -18.08
C ASP A 528 -14.30 5.50 -18.04
N TYR A 529 -13.35 6.08 -18.74
CA TYR A 529 -13.13 7.54 -18.82
C TYR A 529 -13.89 8.20 -19.96
N SER A 530 -14.62 7.44 -20.79
CA SER A 530 -15.31 7.99 -21.96
C SER A 530 -16.58 8.78 -21.62
N ALA A 531 -17.19 8.55 -20.46
CA ALA A 531 -18.42 9.21 -20.03
C ALA A 531 -18.22 10.63 -19.47
N GLU A 532 -17.02 10.97 -19.00
CA GLU A 532 -16.73 12.22 -18.27
C GLU A 532 -16.35 13.40 -19.19
N ASN A 533 -16.08 13.17 -20.48
CA ASN A 533 -15.72 14.23 -21.45
C ASN A 533 -16.92 15.06 -21.98
N ASN A 534 -18.12 14.90 -21.40
CA ASN A 534 -19.36 15.58 -21.80
C ASN A 534 -19.87 16.61 -20.76
N GLN A 535 -19.03 17.07 -19.81
CA GLN A 535 -19.40 18.13 -18.86
C GLN A 535 -18.51 19.37 -18.96
#